data_AF-A0A816NGI6-F1
#
_entry.id   AF-A0A816NGI6-F1
#
_cell.length_a   1.000
_cell.length_b   1.000
_cell.length_c   1.000
_cell.angle_alpha   90.00
_cell.angle_beta   90.00
_cell.angle_gamma   90.00
#
_symmetry.space_group_name_H-M   'P 1'
#
loop_
_entity.id
_entity.type
_entity.pdbx_description
1 polymer ?
#
loop_
_entity_poly.entity_id
_entity_poly.type
_entity_poly.pdbx_seq_one_letter_code
_entity_poly.pdbx_strand_id
1 'polypeptide(L)'
;MATSGTYVTEVPLKGTAEKHYKRWKSENFLFPDAIGHHIQNVTVHDGEWDSHGGIKIWNYTLGHVMELFKVYDLIGQFIPKTEDSCICKITMVWEKRNDEVPEPSSYMKLLKSMVVDMEDHVLKA
;
A
#
# COMPACT_ATOMS: atom_id res chain seq x y z
N MET A 1 -16.40 -12.71 -17.04
CA MET A 1 -15.89 -11.72 -16.05
C MET A 1 -14.51 -11.25 -16.49
N ALA A 2 -14.02 -10.12 -15.98
CA ALA A 2 -12.68 -9.66 -16.34
C ALA A 2 -11.60 -10.61 -15.79
N THR A 3 -10.58 -10.90 -16.59
CA THR A 3 -9.41 -11.73 -16.24
C THR A 3 -8.23 -10.88 -15.77
N SER A 4 -8.21 -9.60 -16.13
CA SER A 4 -7.27 -8.59 -15.67
C SER A 4 -7.96 -7.25 -15.53
N GLY A 5 -7.37 -6.33 -14.80
CA GLY A 5 -7.91 -4.99 -14.65
C GLY A 5 -7.03 -4.06 -13.85
N THR A 6 -7.46 -2.82 -13.79
CA THR A 6 -6.85 -1.78 -12.98
C THR A 6 -7.94 -1.14 -12.13
N TYR A 7 -7.76 -1.13 -10.82
CA TYR A 7 -8.55 -0.30 -9.94
C TYR A 7 -7.76 0.94 -9.55
N VAL A 8 -8.44 2.08 -9.53
CA VAL A 8 -7.89 3.36 -9.10
C VAL A 8 -8.81 3.94 -8.04
N THR A 9 -8.21 4.46 -6.98
CA THR A 9 -8.95 5.21 -5.97
C THR A 9 -8.10 6.29 -5.34
N GLU A 10 -8.75 7.27 -4.73
CA GLU A 10 -8.11 8.42 -4.12
C GLU A 10 -8.58 8.52 -2.68
N VAL A 11 -7.63 8.72 -1.77
CA VAL A 11 -7.87 8.97 -0.35
C VAL A 11 -7.35 10.38 -0.06
N PRO A 12 -8.23 11.34 0.27
CA PRO A 12 -7.81 12.64 0.77
C PRO A 12 -7.13 12.47 2.13
N LEU A 13 -5.99 13.14 2.30
CA LEU A 13 -5.19 13.10 3.51
C LEU A 13 -4.80 14.52 3.96
N LYS A 14 -4.73 14.72 5.27
CA LYS A 14 -4.13 15.89 5.92
C LYS A 14 -2.62 15.73 5.97
N GLY A 15 -1.90 16.84 6.08
CA GLY A 15 -0.44 16.84 6.06
C GLY A 15 0.14 16.85 4.64
N THR A 16 1.44 17.08 4.57
CA THR A 16 2.14 17.21 3.29
C THR A 16 2.33 15.86 2.59
N ALA A 17 2.33 15.86 1.25
CA ALA A 17 2.64 14.68 0.46
C ALA A 17 4.03 14.10 0.80
N GLU A 18 5.00 14.96 1.14
CA GLU A 18 6.35 14.55 1.51
C GLU A 18 6.38 13.75 2.82
N LYS A 19 5.65 14.19 3.86
CA LYS A 19 5.56 13.46 5.14
C LYS A 19 5.00 12.06 4.93
N HIS A 20 3.90 11.96 4.20
CA HIS A 20 3.30 10.67 3.86
C HIS A 20 4.26 9.82 3.03
N TYR A 21 4.82 10.36 1.95
CA TYR A 21 5.75 9.63 1.08
C TYR A 21 6.96 9.08 1.86
N LYS A 22 7.56 9.90 2.74
CA LYS A 22 8.67 9.50 3.61
C LYS A 22 8.28 8.33 4.52
N ARG A 23 7.10 8.41 5.16
CA ARG A 23 6.62 7.33 6.05
C ARG A 23 6.47 6.02 5.29
N TRP A 24 5.89 6.05 4.10
CA TRP A 24 5.63 4.85 3.29
C TRP A 24 6.89 4.26 2.64
N LYS A 25 7.82 5.11 2.19
CA LYS A 25 9.04 4.68 1.51
C LYS A 25 10.12 4.22 2.48
N SER A 26 10.46 5.09 3.42
CA SER A 26 11.71 5.00 4.20
C SER A 26 11.49 4.53 5.63
N GLU A 27 10.33 4.84 6.21
CA GLU A 27 10.01 4.55 7.61
C GLU A 27 9.00 3.40 7.76
N ASN A 28 8.93 2.49 6.77
CA ASN A 28 7.94 1.41 6.78
C ASN A 28 8.18 0.31 7.83
N PHE A 29 9.36 0.26 8.44
CA PHE A 29 9.62 -0.57 9.61
C PHE A 29 8.78 -0.17 10.83
N LEU A 30 8.19 1.03 10.85
CA LEU A 30 7.27 1.48 11.91
C LEU A 30 5.83 0.96 11.73
N PHE A 31 5.52 0.32 10.60
CA PHE A 31 4.15 -0.07 10.27
C PHE A 31 3.59 -1.15 11.19
N PRO A 32 4.37 -2.16 11.63
CA PRO A 32 3.88 -3.13 12.61
C PRO A 32 3.41 -2.52 13.93
N ASP A 33 4.10 -1.48 14.40
CA ASP A 33 3.73 -0.78 15.63
C ASP A 33 2.55 0.19 15.42
N ALA A 34 2.43 0.77 14.22
CA ALA A 34 1.38 1.73 13.88
C ALA A 34 0.05 1.07 13.50
N ILE A 35 0.10 0.07 12.61
CA ILE A 35 -1.05 -0.58 11.98
C ILE A 35 -0.90 -2.10 11.99
N GLY A 36 -0.45 -2.67 13.12
CA GLY A 36 -0.21 -4.10 13.34
C GLY A 36 -1.38 -5.03 12.98
N HIS A 37 -2.61 -4.53 13.09
CA HIS A 37 -3.84 -5.24 12.67
C HIS A 37 -3.94 -5.42 11.16
N HIS A 38 -3.23 -4.61 10.37
CA HIS A 38 -3.09 -4.73 8.92
C HIS A 38 -1.76 -5.35 8.51
N ILE A 39 -0.64 -4.78 8.99
CA ILE A 39 0.73 -5.22 8.66
C ILE A 39 1.38 -5.73 9.94
N GLN A 40 1.60 -7.04 10.01
CA GLN A 40 2.18 -7.67 11.19
C GLN A 40 3.70 -7.58 11.22
N ASN A 41 4.36 -7.48 10.05
CA ASN A 41 5.82 -7.40 9.98
C ASN A 41 6.30 -6.80 8.66
N VAL A 42 7.44 -6.11 8.70
CA VAL A 42 8.20 -5.66 7.52
C VAL A 42 9.67 -5.94 7.77
N THR A 43 10.31 -6.69 6.87
CA THR A 43 11.74 -7.03 6.98
C THR A 43 12.45 -6.81 5.65
N VAL A 44 13.69 -6.34 5.69
CA VAL A 44 14.57 -6.31 4.52
C VAL A 44 15.09 -7.71 4.23
N HIS A 45 14.96 -8.15 2.98
CA HIS A 45 15.51 -9.40 2.48
C HIS A 45 16.83 -9.18 1.74
N ASP A 46 16.91 -8.12 0.94
CA ASP A 46 18.10 -7.73 0.19
C ASP A 46 18.23 -6.19 0.10
N GLY A 47 19.46 -5.68 0.17
CA GLY A 47 19.76 -4.24 0.21
C GLY A 47 19.53 -3.57 1.58
N GLU A 48 19.27 -2.26 1.54
CA GLU A 48 18.93 -1.42 2.69
C GLU A 48 17.51 -0.84 2.53
N TRP A 49 16.94 -0.30 3.62
CA TRP A 49 15.57 0.26 3.67
C TRP A 49 15.24 1.24 2.54
N ASP A 50 16.23 2.01 2.07
CA ASP A 50 16.05 3.05 1.05
C ASP A 50 16.82 2.79 -0.25
N SER A 51 17.44 1.63 -0.38
CA SER A 51 18.21 1.27 -1.57
C SER A 51 17.31 1.07 -2.80
N HIS A 52 17.70 1.63 -3.94
CA HIS A 52 17.06 1.31 -5.21
C HIS A 52 17.32 -0.17 -5.53
N GLY A 53 16.25 -0.93 -5.80
CA GLY A 53 16.32 -2.38 -6.01
C GLY A 53 16.29 -3.22 -4.73
N GLY A 54 16.19 -2.61 -3.55
CA GLY A 54 16.05 -3.35 -2.28
C GLY A 54 14.78 -4.21 -2.25
N ILE A 55 14.89 -5.41 -1.68
CA ILE A 55 13.79 -6.37 -1.55
C ILE A 55 13.31 -6.38 -0.11
N LYS A 56 12.01 -6.19 0.10
CA LYS A 56 11.36 -6.22 1.42
C LYS A 56 10.28 -7.29 1.44
N ILE A 57 10.19 -8.03 2.54
CA ILE A 57 9.12 -8.98 2.83
C ILE A 57 8.13 -8.28 3.75
N TRP A 58 6.85 -8.31 3.35
CA TRP A 58 5.75 -7.70 4.08
C TRP A 58 4.76 -8.78 4.48
N ASN A 59 4.52 -8.92 5.78
CA ASN A 59 3.51 -9.82 6.32
C ASN A 59 2.27 -8.99 6.64
N TYR A 60 1.18 -9.23 5.92
CA TYR A 60 -0.09 -8.51 6.12
C TYR A 60 -1.28 -9.46 5.97
N THR A 61 -2.40 -9.05 6.55
CA THR A 61 -3.67 -9.78 6.47
C THR A 61 -4.12 -9.84 5.01
N LEU A 62 -4.39 -11.04 4.46
CA LEU A 62 -4.67 -11.35 3.04
C LEU A 62 -3.43 -11.65 2.13
N GLY A 63 -2.26 -11.96 2.69
CA GLY A 63 -0.98 -12.15 1.98
C GLY A 63 -0.84 -13.27 0.94
N HIS A 64 -1.87 -14.04 0.59
CA HIS A 64 -1.81 -15.09 -0.44
C HIS A 64 -2.06 -14.57 -1.86
N VAL A 65 -1.73 -13.29 -2.10
CA VAL A 65 -2.04 -12.58 -3.34
C VAL A 65 -1.45 -13.28 -4.56
N MET A 66 -0.22 -13.76 -4.47
CA MET A 66 0.46 -14.42 -5.59
C MET A 66 -0.09 -15.82 -5.91
N GLU A 67 -0.87 -16.43 -5.02
CA GLU A 67 -1.59 -17.68 -5.32
C GLU A 67 -2.82 -17.41 -6.19
N LEU A 68 -3.41 -16.21 -6.06
CA LEU A 68 -4.64 -15.82 -6.75
C LEU A 68 -4.37 -15.03 -8.04
N PHE A 69 -3.30 -14.22 -8.06
CA PHE A 69 -3.00 -13.32 -9.16
C PHE A 69 -1.62 -13.61 -9.76
N LYS A 70 -1.53 -13.57 -11.10
CA LYS A 70 -0.27 -13.61 -11.85
C LYS A 70 0.44 -12.26 -11.79
N VAL A 71 -0.34 -11.19 -11.92
CA VAL A 71 0.12 -9.80 -11.78
C VAL A 71 -0.61 -9.20 -10.61
N TYR A 72 0.11 -8.55 -9.72
CA TYR A 72 -0.44 -7.74 -8.64
C TYR A 72 0.53 -6.61 -8.34
N ASP A 73 0.32 -5.46 -8.98
CA ASP A 73 1.12 -4.26 -8.76
C ASP A 73 0.32 -3.25 -7.96
N LEU A 74 0.91 -2.79 -6.86
CA LEU A 74 0.37 -1.74 -6.03
C LEU A 74 1.21 -0.48 -6.15
N ILE A 75 0.58 0.62 -6.56
CA ILE A 75 1.24 1.91 -6.73
C ILE A 75 0.53 2.93 -5.86
N GLY A 76 1.23 3.48 -4.86
CA GLY A 76 0.78 4.62 -4.06
C GLY A 76 1.45 5.91 -4.51
N GLN A 77 0.66 6.90 -4.93
CA GLN A 77 1.14 8.23 -5.30
C GLN A 77 0.59 9.27 -4.33
N PHE A 78 1.47 10.05 -3.70
CA PHE A 78 1.07 11.18 -2.86
C PHE A 78 1.13 12.47 -3.67
N ILE A 79 -0.02 13.10 -3.87
CA ILE A 79 -0.19 14.26 -4.76
C ILE A 79 -0.56 15.47 -3.89
N PRO A 80 0.30 16.51 -3.79
CA PRO A 80 -0.02 17.73 -3.06
C PRO A 80 -1.33 18.36 -3.53
N LYS A 81 -2.12 18.90 -2.60
CA LYS A 81 -3.35 19.67 -2.91
C LYS A 81 -3.27 21.08 -2.38
N THR A 82 -2.81 21.23 -1.13
CA THR A 82 -2.51 22.51 -0.50
C THR A 82 -1.20 22.39 0.28
N GLU A 83 -0.79 23.43 1.00
CA GLU A 83 0.40 23.41 1.85
C GLU A 83 0.33 22.33 2.94
N ASP A 84 -0.87 21.93 3.39
CA ASP A 84 -1.06 20.96 4.49
C ASP A 84 -2.10 19.88 4.17
N SER A 85 -2.29 19.57 2.88
CA SER A 85 -3.11 18.45 2.45
C SER A 85 -2.61 17.81 1.16
N CYS A 86 -2.90 16.52 1.00
CA CYS A 86 -2.56 15.77 -0.18
C CYS A 86 -3.65 14.73 -0.51
N ILE A 87 -3.52 14.07 -1.66
CA ILE A 87 -4.27 12.86 -2.00
C ILE A 87 -3.29 11.71 -2.10
N CYS A 88 -3.59 10.59 -1.45
CA CYS A 88 -2.99 9.31 -1.80
C CYS A 88 -3.84 8.66 -2.91
N LYS A 89 -3.29 8.59 -4.12
CA LYS A 89 -3.87 7.83 -5.22
C LYS A 89 -3.30 6.42 -5.18
N ILE A 90 -4.18 5.45 -4.95
CA ILE A 90 -3.86 4.02 -4.93
C ILE A 90 -4.28 3.43 -6.28
N THR A 91 -3.34 2.85 -7.00
CA THR A 91 -3.56 2.08 -8.23
C THR A 91 -3.21 0.64 -7.97
N MET A 92 -4.14 -0.28 -8.26
CA MET A 92 -3.93 -1.72 -8.17
C MET A 92 -4.13 -2.35 -9.56
N VAL A 93 -3.05 -2.83 -10.15
CA VAL A 93 -3.06 -3.57 -11.42
C VAL A 93 -3.06 -5.05 -11.10
N TRP A 94 -3.94 -5.82 -11.72
CA TRP A 94 -4.07 -7.24 -11.42
C TRP A 94 -4.37 -8.08 -12.66
N GLU A 95 -3.88 -9.32 -12.65
CA GLU A 95 -4.25 -10.38 -13.58
C GLU A 95 -4.53 -11.65 -12.78
N LYS A 96 -5.70 -12.25 -12.95
CA LYS A 96 -6.08 -13.49 -12.28
C LYS A 96 -5.23 -14.66 -12.76
N ARG A 97 -5.00 -15.62 -11.87
CA ARG A 97 -4.36 -16.88 -12.25
C ARG A 97 -5.28 -17.77 -13.08
N ASN A 98 -6.59 -17.75 -12.81
CA ASN A 98 -7.62 -18.47 -13.56
C ASN A 98 -9.01 -17.80 -13.38
N ASP A 99 -10.04 -18.31 -14.06
CA ASP A 99 -11.40 -17.74 -14.06
C ASP A 99 -12.18 -17.94 -12.75
N GLU A 100 -11.72 -18.83 -11.86
CA GLU A 100 -12.33 -19.10 -10.56
C GLU A 100 -11.97 -18.03 -9.52
N VAL A 101 -10.88 -17.30 -9.74
CA VAL A 101 -10.44 -16.25 -8.83
C VAL A 101 -11.41 -15.06 -8.90
N PRO A 102 -11.95 -14.61 -7.74
CA PRO A 102 -12.82 -13.45 -7.69
C PRO A 102 -12.04 -12.15 -7.99
N GLU A 103 -12.75 -11.09 -8.34
CA GLU A 103 -12.10 -9.79 -8.50
C GLU A 103 -11.58 -9.23 -7.15
N PRO A 104 -10.42 -8.56 -7.13
CA PRO A 104 -9.73 -8.17 -5.90
C PRO A 104 -10.34 -6.95 -5.17
N SER A 105 -11.66 -6.77 -5.21
CA SER A 105 -12.32 -5.60 -4.59
C SER A 105 -12.09 -5.50 -3.07
N SER A 106 -11.95 -6.64 -2.37
CA SER A 106 -11.61 -6.69 -0.94
C SER A 106 -10.20 -6.16 -0.65
N TYR A 107 -9.23 -6.45 -1.52
CA TYR A 107 -7.87 -5.92 -1.41
C TYR A 107 -7.86 -4.41 -1.51
N MET A 108 -8.63 -3.83 -2.45
CA MET A 108 -8.73 -2.37 -2.56
C MET A 108 -9.32 -1.73 -1.29
N LYS A 109 -10.27 -2.39 -0.62
CA LYS A 109 -10.80 -1.91 0.67
C LYS A 109 -9.75 -1.95 1.78
N LEU A 110 -8.97 -3.03 1.86
CA LEU A 110 -7.87 -3.15 2.82
C LEU A 110 -6.83 -2.06 2.59
N LEU A 111 -6.39 -1.84 1.35
CA LEU A 111 -5.41 -0.82 1.00
C LEU A 111 -5.85 0.59 1.38
N LYS A 112 -7.13 0.92 1.18
CA LYS A 112 -7.71 2.18 1.66
C LYS A 112 -7.66 2.29 3.18
N SER A 113 -8.04 1.24 3.88
CA SER A 113 -8.01 1.19 5.36
C SER A 113 -6.61 1.45 5.89
N MET A 114 -5.60 0.80 5.29
CA MET A 114 -4.19 1.00 5.65
C MET A 114 -3.74 2.45 5.45
N VAL A 115 -4.14 3.09 4.35
CA VAL A 115 -3.80 4.49 4.07
C VAL A 115 -4.45 5.44 5.06
N VAL A 116 -5.72 5.21 5.41
CA VAL A 116 -6.45 6.02 6.39
C VAL A 116 -5.84 5.84 7.79
N ASP A 117 -5.64 4.60 8.24
CA ASP A 117 -5.11 4.33 9.59
C ASP A 117 -3.69 4.87 9.76
N MET A 118 -2.87 4.84 8.71
CA MET A 118 -1.52 5.43 8.75
C MET A 118 -1.53 6.96 8.84
N GLU A 119 -2.60 7.64 8.43
CA GLU A 119 -2.68 9.11 8.48
C GLU A 119 -2.41 9.63 9.89
N ASP A 120 -3.09 9.07 10.89
CA ASP A 120 -2.94 9.47 12.29
C ASP A 120 -1.50 9.29 12.79
N HIS A 121 -0.78 8.29 12.31
CA HIS A 121 0.60 8.00 12.69
C HIS A 121 1.62 8.87 11.95
N VAL A 122 1.29 9.33 10.74
CA VAL A 122 2.09 10.32 10.01
C VAL A 122 1.97 11.69 10.67
N LEU A 123 0.76 12.06 11.10
CA LEU A 123 0.49 13.38 11.70
C LEU A 123 1.06 13.54 13.12
N LYS A 124 1.24 12.44 13.85
CA LYS A 124 1.83 12.43 15.21
C LYS A 124 3.36 12.45 15.22
N ALA A 125 4.01 12.31 14.07
CA ALA A 125 5.46 12.19 13.94
C ALA A 125 6.17 13.51 13.60
#